data_AF-A0A924FC04-F1
#
_entry.id   AF-A0A924FC04-F1
#
_cell.length_a   1.000
_cell.length_b   1.000
_cell.length_c   1.000
_cell.angle_alpha   90.00
_cell.angle_beta   90.00
_cell.angle_gamma   90.00
#
_symmetry.space_group_name_H-M   'P 1'
#
loop_
_entity.id
_entity.type
_entity.pdbx_description
1 polymer ?
#
loop_
_entity_poly.entity_id
_entity_poly.type
_entity_poly.pdbx_seq_one_letter_code
_entity_poly.pdbx_strand_id
1 'polypeptide(L)'
;MRSSLLLISLFITLSGFITHAQPASKAEVARWQQRARQVTITRDTWGVPHITGKTDADVVFGLLYTQCEDDFDRVEMNYIDAIGRLAEVEGESALYHDVRARLFMDSTQAMALYKKSPLWMKNLLDAFADATNYYLHTHPSVKPKLLTRFRPWMPLMFSEGSIGGNISVVPTGRLRDFYESRKMSYQPKPANNSLEDLYERESVGSNGFAIAPAKSVTGNALLLINPHTSFYFR
;
A
#
# COMPACT_ATOMS: atom_id res chain seq x y z
N MET A 1 -41.61 27.96 -23.57
CA MET A 1 -41.78 26.48 -23.49
C MET A 1 -40.56 25.70 -23.97
N ARG A 2 -39.76 26.16 -24.95
CA ARG A 2 -38.53 25.45 -25.39
C ARG A 2 -37.35 25.51 -24.40
N SER A 3 -37.25 26.57 -23.60
CA SER A 3 -36.14 26.76 -22.64
C SER A 3 -36.25 25.87 -21.38
N SER A 4 -37.48 25.50 -20.99
CA SER A 4 -37.72 24.63 -19.83
C SER A 4 -37.41 23.15 -20.12
N LEU A 5 -37.50 22.73 -21.39
CA LEU A 5 -37.16 21.36 -21.82
C LEU A 5 -35.64 21.14 -21.87
N LEU A 6 -34.85 22.18 -22.15
CA LEU A 6 -33.37 22.12 -22.14
C LEU A 6 -32.79 21.99 -20.72
N LEU A 7 -33.40 22.64 -19.73
CA LEU A 7 -32.99 22.54 -18.31
C LEU A 7 -33.31 21.16 -17.70
N ILE A 8 -34.39 20.51 -18.14
CA ILE A 8 -34.73 19.14 -17.71
C ILE A 8 -33.78 18.12 -18.38
N SER A 9 -33.39 18.34 -19.64
CA SER A 9 -32.40 17.49 -20.33
C SER A 9 -30.99 17.58 -19.72
N LEU A 10 -30.61 18.71 -19.11
CA LEU A 10 -29.31 18.88 -18.45
C LEU A 10 -29.28 18.30 -17.04
N PHE A 11 -30.44 18.21 -16.37
CA PHE A 11 -30.54 17.55 -15.06
C PHE A 11 -30.51 16.02 -15.14
N ILE A 12 -30.98 15.44 -16.25
CA ILE A 12 -30.97 13.97 -16.44
C ILE A 12 -29.57 13.47 -16.83
N THR A 13 -28.71 14.31 -17.44
CA THR A 13 -27.31 13.94 -17.72
C THR A 13 -26.36 14.15 -16.53
N LEU A 14 -26.78 14.89 -15.49
CA LEU A 14 -26.02 15.09 -14.25
C LEU A 14 -26.38 14.14 -13.11
N SER A 15 -27.36 13.24 -13.29
CA SER A 15 -27.44 12.00 -12.52
C SER A 15 -26.36 11.05 -13.02
N GLY A 16 -25.11 11.45 -12.85
CA GLY A 16 -23.96 10.55 -13.00
C GLY A 16 -24.29 9.32 -12.18
N PHE A 17 -24.32 8.17 -12.84
CA PHE A 17 -24.41 6.89 -12.17
C PHE A 17 -23.38 6.92 -11.04
N ILE A 18 -23.85 6.99 -9.80
CA ILE A 18 -23.02 6.66 -8.65
C ILE A 18 -22.72 5.18 -8.88
N THR A 19 -21.59 4.91 -9.54
CA THR A 19 -21.07 3.58 -9.78
C THR A 19 -20.61 3.07 -8.43
N HIS A 20 -21.57 2.60 -7.63
CA HIS A 20 -21.26 1.86 -6.43
C HIS A 20 -20.37 0.70 -6.84
N ALA A 21 -19.21 0.58 -6.19
CA ALA A 21 -18.34 -0.56 -6.37
C ALA A 21 -19.18 -1.84 -6.24
N GLN A 22 -19.06 -2.74 -7.20
CA GLN A 22 -19.86 -3.96 -7.21
C GLN A 22 -19.65 -4.70 -5.87
N PRO A 23 -20.73 -5.01 -5.13
CA PRO A 23 -20.61 -5.71 -3.86
C PRO A 23 -19.95 -7.07 -4.08
N ALA A 24 -19.27 -7.57 -3.04
CA ALA A 24 -18.66 -8.89 -3.09
C ALA A 24 -19.72 -9.94 -3.47
N SER A 25 -19.40 -10.77 -4.45
CA SER A 25 -20.30 -11.85 -4.85
C SER A 25 -20.39 -12.92 -3.76
N LYS A 26 -21.51 -13.65 -3.72
CA LYS A 26 -21.68 -14.79 -2.80
C LYS A 26 -20.54 -15.82 -2.91
N ALA A 27 -20.02 -16.02 -4.13
CA ALA A 27 -18.91 -16.93 -4.39
C ALA A 27 -17.59 -16.42 -3.77
N GLU A 28 -17.30 -15.12 -3.87
CA GLU A 28 -16.12 -14.52 -3.24
C GLU A 28 -16.21 -14.61 -1.71
N VAL A 29 -17.36 -14.25 -1.13
CA VAL A 29 -17.57 -14.36 0.33
C VAL A 29 -17.40 -15.80 0.81
N ALA A 30 -17.97 -16.78 0.11
CA ALA A 30 -17.82 -18.19 0.45
C ALA A 30 -16.35 -18.64 0.38
N ARG A 31 -15.60 -18.22 -0.66
CA ARG A 31 -14.17 -18.50 -0.81
C ARG A 31 -13.36 -17.93 0.36
N TRP A 32 -13.63 -16.68 0.74
CA TRP A 32 -12.94 -16.03 1.86
C TRP A 32 -13.22 -16.74 3.19
N GLN A 33 -14.47 -17.05 3.47
CA GLN A 33 -14.87 -17.77 4.67
C GLN A 33 -14.25 -19.18 4.72
N GLN A 34 -14.17 -19.87 3.58
CA GLN A 34 -13.52 -21.17 3.50
C GLN A 34 -12.02 -21.06 3.84
N ARG A 35 -11.33 -20.07 3.28
CA ARG A 35 -9.91 -19.83 3.57
C ARG A 35 -9.67 -19.44 5.02
N ALA A 36 -10.48 -18.52 5.57
CA ALA A 36 -10.41 -18.11 6.96
C ALA A 36 -10.51 -19.30 7.93
N ARG A 37 -11.36 -20.30 7.64
CA ARG A 37 -11.48 -21.55 8.43
C ARG A 37 -10.23 -22.44 8.38
N GLN A 38 -9.32 -22.22 7.43
CA GLN A 38 -8.06 -22.96 7.30
C GLN A 38 -6.88 -22.27 7.98
N VAL A 39 -7.10 -21.06 8.49
CA VAL A 39 -6.08 -20.23 9.14
C VAL A 39 -6.32 -20.22 10.65
N THR A 40 -5.25 -20.44 11.41
CA THR A 40 -5.24 -20.21 12.86
C THR A 40 -4.28 -19.06 13.15
N ILE A 41 -4.76 -18.05 13.86
CA ILE A 41 -3.98 -16.91 14.33
C ILE A 41 -3.97 -17.00 15.86
N THR A 42 -2.78 -17.11 16.45
CA THR A 42 -2.59 -16.94 17.89
C THR A 42 -1.72 -15.71 18.12
N ARG A 43 -2.10 -14.86 19.07
CA ARG A 43 -1.28 -13.68 19.44
C ARG A 43 -0.61 -13.93 20.78
N ASP A 44 0.65 -13.53 20.89
CA ASP A 44 1.40 -13.60 22.14
C ASP A 44 1.03 -12.43 23.08
N THR A 45 1.72 -12.33 24.22
CA THR A 45 1.49 -11.26 25.22
C THR A 45 1.73 -9.85 24.69
N TRP A 46 2.47 -9.70 23.58
CA TRP A 46 2.79 -8.42 22.94
C TRP A 46 1.91 -8.15 21.71
N GLY A 47 0.95 -9.03 21.43
CA GLY A 47 0.07 -8.93 20.27
C GLY A 47 0.69 -9.45 18.98
N VAL A 48 1.87 -10.07 19.01
CA VAL A 48 2.55 -10.57 17.80
C VAL A 48 1.77 -11.77 17.24
N PRO A 49 1.32 -11.72 15.97
CA PRO A 49 0.56 -12.82 15.39
C PRO A 49 1.46 -13.98 14.96
N HIS A 50 1.16 -15.17 15.47
CA HIS A 50 1.66 -16.45 14.98
C HIS A 50 0.59 -17.09 14.10
N ILE A 51 0.87 -17.17 12.80
CA ILE A 51 -0.10 -17.59 11.78
C ILE A 51 0.24 -18.99 11.30
N THR A 52 -0.72 -19.90 11.39
CA THR A 52 -0.61 -21.26 10.86
C THR A 52 -1.69 -21.51 9.82
N GLY A 53 -1.31 -22.06 8.67
CA GLY A 53 -2.20 -22.44 7.58
C GLY A 53 -1.72 -23.72 6.91
N LYS A 54 -2.58 -24.35 6.10
CA LYS A 54 -2.23 -25.60 5.38
C LYS A 54 -1.40 -25.34 4.13
N THR A 55 -1.48 -24.13 3.58
CA THR A 55 -0.76 -23.68 2.38
C THR A 55 -0.17 -22.29 2.60
N ASP A 56 0.83 -21.93 1.80
CA ASP A 56 1.42 -20.58 1.82
C ASP A 56 0.35 -19.50 1.58
N ALA A 57 -0.64 -19.78 0.74
CA ALA A 57 -1.75 -18.88 0.49
C ALA A 57 -2.63 -18.66 1.75
N ASP A 58 -2.80 -19.69 2.59
CA ASP A 58 -3.51 -19.54 3.86
C ASP A 58 -2.72 -18.67 4.83
N VAL A 59 -1.39 -18.85 4.89
CA VAL A 59 -0.53 -18.03 5.73
C VAL A 59 -0.49 -16.58 5.25
N VAL A 60 -0.39 -16.32 3.94
CA VAL A 60 -0.48 -14.97 3.36
C VAL A 60 -1.82 -14.32 3.67
N PHE A 61 -2.91 -15.09 3.62
CA PHE A 61 -4.23 -14.58 3.99
C PHE A 61 -4.26 -14.17 5.47
N GLY A 62 -3.78 -15.02 6.38
CA GLY A 62 -3.69 -14.71 7.80
C GLY A 62 -2.81 -13.49 8.08
N LEU A 63 -1.66 -13.40 7.42
CA LEU A 63 -0.71 -12.29 7.57
C LEU A 63 -1.38 -10.95 7.26
N LEU A 64 -1.98 -10.83 6.09
CA LEU A 64 -2.58 -9.55 5.71
C LEU A 64 -3.85 -9.25 6.51
N TYR A 65 -4.62 -10.28 6.87
CA TYR A 65 -5.76 -10.09 7.78
C TYR A 65 -5.32 -9.50 9.12
N THR A 66 -4.24 -10.02 9.73
CA THR A 66 -3.70 -9.47 10.98
C THR A 66 -3.14 -8.05 10.83
N GLN A 67 -2.51 -7.73 9.69
CA GLN A 67 -2.08 -6.35 9.41
C GLN A 67 -3.28 -5.39 9.32
N CYS A 68 -4.40 -5.83 8.75
CA CYS A 68 -5.61 -5.03 8.70
C CYS A 68 -6.25 -4.88 10.09
N GLU A 69 -6.23 -5.92 10.93
CA GLU A 69 -6.66 -5.81 12.34
C GLU A 69 -5.83 -4.79 13.11
N ASP A 70 -4.52 -4.75 12.86
CA ASP A 70 -3.59 -3.91 13.60
C ASP A 70 -3.60 -2.44 13.12
N ASP A 71 -3.62 -2.20 11.80
CA ASP A 71 -3.58 -0.85 11.22
C ASP A 71 -4.10 -0.82 9.76
N PHE A 72 -5.41 -1.04 9.58
CA PHE A 72 -6.03 -0.98 8.25
C PHE A 72 -5.81 0.36 7.55
N ASP A 73 -5.88 1.48 8.28
CA ASP A 73 -5.70 2.82 7.71
C ASP A 73 -4.33 2.93 7.02
N ARG A 74 -3.27 2.42 7.63
CA ARG A 74 -1.94 2.37 7.01
C ARG A 74 -1.86 1.42 5.83
N VAL A 75 -2.47 0.24 5.92
CA VAL A 75 -2.55 -0.70 4.79
C VAL A 75 -3.22 -0.01 3.59
N GLU A 76 -4.34 0.68 3.81
CA GLU A 76 -5.04 1.40 2.76
C GLU A 76 -4.20 2.53 2.17
N MET A 77 -3.65 3.41 3.02
CA MET A 77 -2.87 4.56 2.56
C MET A 77 -1.65 4.16 1.74
N ASN A 78 -0.95 3.07 2.12
CA ASN A 78 0.16 2.53 1.33
C ASN A 78 -0.24 2.18 -0.11
N TYR A 79 -1.43 1.60 -0.30
CA TYR A 79 -1.90 1.24 -1.64
C TYR A 79 -2.51 2.41 -2.40
N ILE A 80 -3.11 3.39 -1.72
CA ILE A 80 -3.55 4.65 -2.33
C ILE A 80 -2.35 5.42 -2.88
N ASP A 81 -1.27 5.50 -2.12
CA ASP A 81 -0.02 6.10 -2.56
C ASP A 81 0.57 5.33 -3.75
N ALA A 82 0.72 4.00 -3.61
CA ALA A 82 1.35 3.18 -4.65
C ALA A 82 0.66 3.29 -6.02
N ILE A 83 -0.67 3.45 -6.05
CA ILE A 83 -1.44 3.65 -7.30
C ILE A 83 -1.55 5.13 -7.73
N GLY A 84 -0.93 6.03 -6.98
CA GLY A 84 -0.92 7.48 -7.18
C GLY A 84 -2.33 8.06 -7.17
N ARG A 85 -3.09 7.86 -6.10
CA ARG A 85 -4.42 8.43 -5.89
C ARG A 85 -4.54 9.17 -4.55
N LEU A 86 -3.42 9.59 -3.98
CA LEU A 86 -3.35 10.29 -2.70
C LEU A 86 -4.09 11.63 -2.73
N ALA A 87 -4.06 12.35 -3.86
CA ALA A 87 -4.77 13.63 -3.99
C ALA A 87 -6.29 13.52 -3.87
N GLU A 88 -6.87 12.33 -4.06
CA GLU A 88 -8.30 12.09 -3.85
C GLU A 88 -8.66 12.03 -2.35
N VAL A 89 -7.68 11.81 -1.48
CA VAL A 89 -7.85 11.72 -0.02
C VAL A 89 -7.32 12.98 0.67
N GLU A 90 -6.14 13.46 0.27
CA GLU A 90 -5.44 14.57 0.93
C GLU A 90 -5.60 15.92 0.22
N GLY A 91 -6.23 15.93 -0.96
CA GLY A 91 -6.48 17.12 -1.75
C GLY A 91 -5.36 17.48 -2.74
N GLU A 92 -5.55 18.62 -3.42
CA GLU A 92 -4.76 19.03 -4.59
C GLU A 92 -3.25 19.16 -4.32
N SER A 93 -2.84 19.43 -3.08
CA SER A 93 -1.41 19.51 -2.71
C SER A 93 -0.65 18.21 -2.96
N ALA A 94 -1.33 17.06 -2.98
CA ALA A 94 -0.72 15.76 -3.26
C ALA A 94 -0.69 15.41 -4.76
N LEU A 95 -1.16 16.29 -5.67
CA LEU A 95 -1.23 15.98 -7.11
C LEU A 95 0.12 15.57 -7.70
N TYR A 96 1.20 16.29 -7.36
CA TYR A 96 2.53 15.94 -7.86
C TYR A 96 3.17 14.77 -7.11
N HIS A 97 2.60 14.36 -5.97
CA HIS A 97 2.89 13.07 -5.37
C HIS A 97 2.37 11.95 -6.27
N ASP A 98 1.11 12.05 -6.68
CA ASP A 98 0.46 11.07 -7.55
C ASP A 98 1.14 10.97 -8.92
N VAL A 99 1.53 12.11 -9.50
CA VAL A 99 2.33 12.13 -10.74
C VAL A 99 3.63 11.37 -10.55
N ARG A 100 4.37 11.64 -9.45
CA ARG A 100 5.61 10.92 -9.14
C ARG A 100 5.36 9.42 -8.97
N ALA A 101 4.37 9.04 -8.18
CA ALA A 101 4.01 7.64 -7.97
C ALA A 101 3.75 6.93 -9.30
N ARG A 102 2.90 7.49 -10.17
CA ARG A 102 2.56 6.89 -11.47
C ARG A 102 3.68 6.88 -12.50
N LEU A 103 4.72 7.71 -12.35
CA LEU A 103 5.90 7.66 -13.22
C LEU A 103 6.78 6.43 -12.95
N PHE A 104 6.77 5.91 -11.72
CA PHE A 104 7.62 4.79 -11.31
C PHE A 104 6.83 3.51 -11.02
N MET A 105 5.61 3.62 -10.51
CA MET A 105 4.75 2.52 -10.09
C MET A 105 3.58 2.39 -11.08
N ASP A 106 3.77 1.55 -12.10
CA ASP A 106 2.81 1.36 -13.19
C ASP A 106 1.81 0.22 -12.89
N SER A 107 0.58 0.59 -12.54
CA SER A 107 -0.52 -0.36 -12.32
C SER A 107 -0.86 -1.22 -13.52
N THR A 108 -0.67 -0.72 -14.74
CA THR A 108 -0.94 -1.50 -15.95
C THR A 108 0.10 -2.62 -16.11
N GLN A 109 1.36 -2.33 -15.77
CA GLN A 109 2.41 -3.33 -15.68
C GLN A 109 2.14 -4.33 -14.56
N ALA A 110 1.75 -3.89 -13.35
CA ALA A 110 1.40 -4.79 -12.26
C ALA A 110 0.26 -5.75 -12.64
N MET A 111 -0.78 -5.25 -13.30
CA MET A 111 -1.86 -6.07 -13.85
C MET A 111 -1.38 -7.07 -14.91
N ALA A 112 -0.49 -6.64 -15.81
CA ALA A 112 0.09 -7.51 -16.83
C ALA A 112 0.99 -8.59 -16.22
N LEU A 113 1.77 -8.25 -15.20
CA LEU A 113 2.60 -9.18 -14.43
C LEU A 113 1.73 -10.22 -13.74
N TYR A 114 0.70 -9.81 -12.99
CA TYR A 114 -0.26 -10.74 -12.38
C TYR A 114 -0.84 -11.70 -13.40
N LYS A 115 -1.22 -11.22 -14.59
CA LYS A 115 -1.76 -12.08 -15.67
C LYS A 115 -0.75 -13.14 -16.11
N LYS A 116 0.53 -12.78 -16.23
CA LYS A 116 1.65 -13.67 -16.63
C LYS A 116 2.20 -14.52 -15.49
N SER A 117 1.88 -14.21 -14.23
CA SER A 117 2.40 -14.93 -13.07
C SER A 117 2.02 -16.43 -13.11
N PRO A 118 2.91 -17.33 -12.64
CA PRO A 118 2.58 -18.73 -12.48
C PRO A 118 1.43 -18.92 -11.47
N LEU A 119 0.73 -20.06 -11.56
CA LEU A 119 -0.45 -20.33 -10.72
C LEU A 119 -0.15 -20.22 -9.22
N TRP A 120 1.00 -20.72 -8.78
CA TRP A 120 1.38 -20.65 -7.36
C TRP A 120 1.47 -19.19 -6.88
N MET A 121 2.02 -18.27 -7.69
CA MET A 121 2.12 -16.86 -7.34
C MET A 121 0.75 -16.18 -7.38
N LYS A 122 -0.08 -16.49 -8.38
CA LYS A 122 -1.47 -16.01 -8.43
C LYS A 122 -2.23 -16.40 -7.16
N ASN A 123 -2.05 -17.63 -6.65
CA ASN A 123 -2.70 -18.07 -5.43
C ASN A 123 -2.30 -17.22 -4.20
N LEU A 124 -1.03 -16.80 -4.09
CA LEU A 124 -0.57 -15.91 -3.01
C LEU A 124 -1.17 -14.51 -3.16
N LEU A 125 -1.14 -13.98 -4.38
CA LEU A 125 -1.67 -12.65 -4.73
C LEU A 125 -3.19 -12.56 -4.55
N ASP A 126 -3.91 -13.63 -4.90
CA ASP A 126 -5.35 -13.74 -4.69
C ASP A 126 -5.66 -13.84 -3.19
N ALA A 127 -4.89 -14.63 -2.42
CA ALA A 127 -5.05 -14.74 -0.98
C ALA A 127 -4.78 -13.42 -0.25
N PHE A 128 -3.79 -12.66 -0.70
CA PHE A 128 -3.54 -11.30 -0.24
C PHE A 128 -4.80 -10.45 -0.45
N ALA A 129 -5.30 -10.31 -1.68
CA ALA A 129 -6.46 -9.46 -1.92
C ALA A 129 -7.72 -9.96 -1.17
N ASP A 130 -7.90 -11.28 -1.09
CA ASP A 130 -9.00 -11.91 -0.36
C ASP A 130 -8.97 -11.59 1.14
N ALA A 131 -7.80 -11.51 1.77
CA ALA A 131 -7.68 -11.20 3.20
C ALA A 131 -8.16 -9.80 3.55
N THR A 132 -7.70 -8.78 2.83
CA THR A 132 -8.15 -7.39 3.07
C THR A 132 -9.63 -7.24 2.77
N ASN A 133 -10.10 -7.86 1.67
CA ASN A 133 -11.51 -7.79 1.32
C ASN A 133 -12.39 -8.55 2.33
N TYR A 134 -11.90 -9.66 2.89
CA TYR A 134 -12.58 -10.38 3.97
C TYR A 134 -12.64 -9.56 5.25
N TYR A 135 -11.52 -8.91 5.63
CA TYR A 135 -11.48 -8.00 6.77
C TYR A 135 -12.52 -6.89 6.65
N LEU A 136 -12.58 -6.20 5.50
CA LEU A 136 -13.59 -5.17 5.25
C LEU A 136 -15.03 -5.72 5.26
N HIS A 137 -15.23 -6.96 4.80
CA HIS A 137 -16.53 -7.61 4.82
C HIS A 137 -17.00 -7.94 6.25
N THR A 138 -16.08 -8.37 7.13
CA THR A 138 -16.40 -8.74 8.52
C THR A 138 -16.35 -7.55 9.48
N HIS A 139 -15.75 -6.43 9.09
CA HIS A 139 -15.63 -5.21 9.90
C HIS A 139 -16.35 -4.01 9.24
N PRO A 140 -17.69 -4.01 9.14
CA PRO A 140 -18.44 -2.95 8.45
C PRO A 140 -18.34 -1.57 9.14
N SER A 141 -17.83 -1.50 10.37
CA SER A 141 -17.52 -0.27 11.07
C SER A 141 -16.29 0.44 10.50
N VAL A 142 -15.34 -0.29 9.91
CA VAL A 142 -14.17 0.28 9.22
C VAL A 142 -14.66 1.01 7.97
N LYS A 143 -14.20 2.24 7.79
CA LYS A 143 -14.58 3.11 6.66
C LYS A 143 -13.35 3.39 5.81
N PRO A 144 -13.17 2.68 4.68
CA PRO A 144 -12.11 2.98 3.74
C PRO A 144 -12.18 4.43 3.28
N LYS A 145 -11.03 5.09 3.19
CA LYS A 145 -10.89 6.45 2.64
C LYS A 145 -11.12 6.46 1.13
N LEU A 146 -10.71 5.41 0.42
CA LEU A 146 -10.85 5.30 -1.04
C LEU A 146 -11.01 3.87 -1.55
N LEU A 147 -10.29 2.90 -0.98
CA LEU A 147 -10.19 1.54 -1.49
C LEU A 147 -11.21 0.60 -0.85
N THR A 148 -12.38 0.49 -1.47
CA THR A 148 -13.41 -0.47 -1.04
C THR A 148 -13.20 -1.88 -1.57
N ARG A 149 -12.17 -2.10 -2.41
CA ARG A 149 -11.83 -3.39 -3.00
C ARG A 149 -10.35 -3.49 -3.33
N PHE A 150 -9.65 -4.40 -2.67
CA PHE A 150 -8.26 -4.74 -2.98
C PHE A 150 -8.21 -5.77 -4.11
N ARG A 151 -7.20 -5.66 -4.98
CA ARG A 151 -7.05 -6.49 -6.18
C ARG A 151 -5.77 -7.32 -6.11
N PRO A 152 -5.77 -8.54 -6.69
CA PRO A 152 -4.60 -9.44 -6.60
C PRO A 152 -3.30 -8.88 -7.17
N TRP A 153 -3.35 -7.95 -8.11
CA TRP A 153 -2.15 -7.34 -8.68
C TRP A 153 -1.52 -6.27 -7.78
N MET A 154 -2.24 -5.78 -6.76
CA MET A 154 -1.78 -4.65 -5.94
C MET A 154 -0.43 -4.91 -5.25
N PRO A 155 -0.12 -6.09 -4.68
CA PRO A 155 1.22 -6.35 -4.14
C PRO A 155 2.36 -6.15 -5.13
N LEU A 156 2.11 -6.29 -6.43
CA LEU A 156 3.10 -6.08 -7.48
C LEU A 156 3.37 -4.60 -7.77
N MET A 157 2.64 -3.68 -7.16
CA MET A 157 2.96 -2.25 -7.18
C MET A 157 4.25 -1.93 -6.43
N PHE A 158 4.61 -2.78 -5.46
CA PHE A 158 5.84 -2.65 -4.67
C PHE A 158 6.98 -3.48 -5.29
N SER A 159 7.25 -3.27 -6.58
CA SER A 159 8.26 -4.02 -7.35
C SER A 159 9.69 -3.90 -6.81
N GLU A 160 9.94 -2.89 -5.98
CA GLU A 160 11.27 -2.50 -5.54
C GLU A 160 11.67 -3.05 -4.14
N GLY A 161 10.73 -3.63 -3.38
CA GLY A 161 10.99 -4.21 -2.05
C GLY A 161 11.33 -3.20 -0.94
N SER A 162 11.78 -3.69 0.22
CA SER A 162 12.04 -2.91 1.46
C SER A 162 13.20 -1.89 1.35
N ILE A 163 14.05 -2.02 0.32
CA ILE A 163 15.21 -1.14 0.03
C ILE A 163 15.07 -0.53 -1.38
N GLY A 164 13.84 -0.49 -1.89
CA GLY A 164 13.51 -0.13 -3.25
C GLY A 164 13.82 1.31 -3.62
N GLY A 165 14.02 1.56 -4.93
CA GLY A 165 14.36 2.88 -5.47
C GLY A 165 13.55 3.99 -4.83
N ASN A 166 14.20 4.80 -4.01
CA ASN A 166 13.54 5.86 -3.25
C ASN A 166 13.02 6.91 -4.23
N ILE A 167 11.80 6.74 -4.76
CA ILE A 167 11.20 7.70 -5.68
C ILE A 167 11.10 9.07 -5.03
N SER A 168 11.12 9.13 -3.68
CA SER A 168 11.14 10.40 -2.94
C SER A 168 12.41 11.23 -3.13
N VAL A 169 13.47 10.67 -3.72
CA VAL A 169 14.63 11.47 -4.19
C VAL A 169 14.24 12.41 -5.33
N VAL A 170 13.15 12.13 -6.05
CA VAL A 170 12.58 13.03 -7.06
C VAL A 170 11.70 14.06 -6.35
N PRO A 171 12.11 15.35 -6.29
CA PRO A 171 11.35 16.37 -5.59
C PRO A 171 10.06 16.70 -6.36
N THR A 172 8.92 16.63 -5.69
CA THR A 172 7.61 16.93 -6.29
C THR A 172 7.52 18.37 -6.80
N GLY A 173 8.22 19.32 -6.15
CA GLY A 173 8.34 20.70 -6.61
C GLY A 173 9.01 20.86 -7.99
N ARG A 174 10.01 20.03 -8.31
CA ARG A 174 10.62 20.04 -9.65
C ARG A 174 9.69 19.47 -10.71
N LEU A 175 8.97 18.38 -10.38
CA LEU A 175 7.97 17.82 -11.28
C LEU A 175 6.88 18.85 -11.58
N ARG A 176 6.43 19.55 -10.54
CA ARG A 176 5.46 20.64 -10.67
C ARG A 176 5.92 21.76 -11.59
N ASP A 177 7.12 22.28 -11.37
CA ASP A 177 7.66 23.37 -12.20
C ASP A 177 7.79 22.94 -13.67
N PHE A 178 8.18 21.68 -13.91
CA PHE A 178 8.29 21.10 -15.24
C PHE A 178 6.94 21.03 -15.96
N TYR A 179 5.91 20.43 -15.34
CA TYR A 179 4.61 20.24 -15.97
C TYR A 179 3.79 21.54 -16.11
N GLU A 180 3.96 22.50 -15.20
CA GLU A 180 3.26 23.79 -15.28
C GLU A 180 4.00 24.83 -16.13
N SER A 181 5.12 24.45 -16.77
CA SER A 181 5.94 25.37 -17.57
C SER A 181 6.34 26.63 -16.79
N ARG A 182 6.48 26.52 -15.47
CA ARG A 182 6.97 27.62 -14.64
C ARG A 182 8.49 27.70 -14.81
N LYS A 183 9.05 28.91 -14.84
CA LYS A 183 10.50 29.07 -14.69
C LYS A 183 10.91 28.31 -13.44
N MET A 184 11.90 27.43 -13.56
CA MET A 184 12.43 26.61 -12.46
C MET A 184 12.64 27.50 -11.23
N SER A 185 11.69 27.43 -10.30
CA SER A 185 11.63 28.25 -9.09
C SER A 185 12.07 27.44 -7.88
N TYR A 186 12.08 26.10 -8.03
CA TYR A 186 12.64 25.18 -7.07
C TYR A 186 14.14 25.43 -6.89
N GLN A 187 14.45 26.25 -5.88
CA GLN A 187 15.73 26.21 -5.21
C GLN A 187 15.69 24.96 -4.31
N PRO A 188 16.61 23.99 -4.46
CA PRO A 188 16.76 22.97 -3.43
C PRO A 188 16.97 23.72 -2.11
N LYS A 189 16.25 23.35 -1.04
CA LYS A 189 16.57 23.87 0.30
C LYS A 189 18.09 23.72 0.46
N PRO A 190 18.85 24.80 0.68
CA PRO A 190 20.27 24.65 0.94
C PRO A 190 20.38 23.69 2.13
N ALA A 191 21.37 22.80 2.10
CA ALA A 191 21.74 21.99 3.26
C ALA A 191 22.34 22.93 4.31
N ASN A 192 21.54 23.87 4.81
CA ASN A 192 21.91 24.67 5.94
C ASN A 192 21.78 23.71 7.11
N ASN A 193 22.90 23.43 7.77
CA ASN A 193 22.91 22.75 9.06
C ASN A 193 22.26 23.65 10.13
N SER A 194 21.03 24.10 9.87
CA SER A 194 20.22 24.79 10.86
C SER A 194 19.91 23.78 11.97
N LEU A 195 19.78 24.27 13.21
CA LEU A 195 19.44 23.41 14.34
C LEU A 195 18.12 22.66 14.08
N GLU A 196 17.14 23.32 13.46
CA GLU A 196 15.89 22.71 12.99
C GLU A 196 16.12 21.54 12.02
N ASP A 197 16.94 21.71 10.98
CA ASP A 197 17.23 20.66 9.99
C ASP A 197 18.04 19.48 10.59
N LEU A 198 18.76 19.70 11.69
CA LEU A 198 19.47 18.66 12.44
C LEU A 198 18.54 17.87 13.38
N TYR A 199 17.51 18.52 13.95
CA TYR A 199 16.44 17.86 14.72
C TYR A 199 15.43 17.14 13.82
N GLU A 200 15.16 17.66 12.62
CA GLU A 200 14.27 17.05 11.62
C GLU A 200 14.97 15.99 10.74
N ARG A 201 16.30 15.90 10.78
CA ARG A 201 17.04 14.81 10.16
C ARG A 201 16.76 13.52 10.91
N GLU A 202 15.78 12.77 10.43
CA GLU A 202 15.59 11.38 10.86
C GLU A 202 16.91 10.63 10.70
N SER A 203 17.32 9.92 11.76
CA SER A 203 18.54 9.12 11.77
C SER A 203 18.47 8.08 10.66
N VAL A 204 19.19 8.33 9.55
CA VAL A 204 19.35 7.37 8.47
C VAL A 204 20.45 6.37 8.81
N GLY A 205 20.21 5.08 8.54
CA GLY A 205 21.23 4.04 8.68
C GLY A 205 20.64 2.69 9.04
N SER A 206 21.49 1.69 9.21
CA SER A 206 21.13 0.38 9.75
C SER A 206 22.41 -0.31 10.21
N ASN A 207 22.30 -1.16 11.23
CA ASN A 207 23.36 -2.08 11.62
C ASN A 207 22.95 -3.52 11.26
N GLY A 208 23.95 -4.35 11.00
CA GLY A 208 23.76 -5.79 10.83
C GLY A 208 25.07 -6.53 11.04
N PHE A 209 25.01 -7.67 11.73
CA PHE A 209 26.16 -8.53 11.94
C PHE A 209 25.80 -9.97 11.61
N ALA A 210 26.71 -10.68 10.95
CA ALA A 210 26.67 -12.12 10.80
C ALA A 210 27.97 -12.71 11.36
N ILE A 211 27.87 -13.55 12.39
CA ILE A 211 29.01 -14.17 13.06
C ILE A 211 28.99 -15.65 12.74
N ALA A 212 30.07 -16.13 12.12
CA ALA A 212 30.23 -17.55 11.79
C ALA A 212 30.30 -18.43 13.05
N PRO A 213 29.87 -19.69 12.99
CA PRO A 213 29.97 -20.67 14.08
C PRO A 213 31.32 -20.68 14.79
N ALA A 214 32.42 -20.69 14.04
CA ALA A 214 33.79 -20.74 14.55
C ALA A 214 34.21 -19.50 15.37
N LYS A 215 33.43 -18.42 15.31
CA LYS A 215 33.63 -17.19 16.09
C LYS A 215 32.61 -17.06 17.24
N SER A 216 31.80 -18.08 17.51
CA SER A 216 30.83 -18.13 18.60
C SER A 216 31.22 -19.19 19.62
N VAL A 217 30.96 -18.94 20.91
CA VAL A 217 31.20 -19.94 21.97
C VAL A 217 30.28 -21.15 21.83
N THR A 218 29.07 -20.96 21.31
CA THR A 218 28.05 -22.01 21.15
C THR A 218 28.27 -22.90 19.93
N GLY A 219 29.17 -22.51 19.01
CA GLY A 219 29.34 -23.18 17.73
C GLY A 219 28.17 -22.97 16.75
N ASN A 220 27.29 -21.98 16.98
CA ASN A 220 26.17 -21.64 16.11
C ASN A 220 26.38 -20.28 15.44
N ALA A 221 25.84 -20.10 14.23
CA ALA A 221 25.84 -18.79 13.60
C ALA A 221 24.96 -17.81 14.38
N LEU A 222 25.37 -16.54 14.45
CA LEU A 222 24.59 -15.46 15.08
C LEU A 222 24.28 -14.37 14.05
N LEU A 223 23.05 -13.84 14.08
CA LEU A 223 22.59 -12.78 13.19
C LEU A 223 21.98 -11.63 14.02
N LEU A 224 22.41 -10.40 13.75
CA LEU A 224 21.76 -9.18 14.24
C LEU A 224 21.08 -8.46 13.06
N ILE A 225 19.79 -8.17 13.21
CA ILE A 225 19.00 -7.33 12.32
C ILE A 225 18.61 -6.07 13.11
N ASN A 226 19.17 -4.91 12.75
CA ASN A 226 18.95 -3.65 13.48
C ASN A 226 18.77 -2.47 12.51
N PRO A 227 17.59 -2.39 11.85
CA PRO A 227 17.28 -1.27 10.96
C PRO A 227 17.03 0.01 11.77
N HIS A 228 17.44 1.17 11.23
CA HIS A 228 17.05 2.48 11.75
C HIS A 228 16.12 3.14 10.74
N THR A 229 14.82 3.06 11.02
CA THR A 229 13.76 3.67 10.21
C THR A 229 13.10 4.79 10.98
N SER A 230 12.30 5.60 10.29
CA SER A 230 11.40 6.53 10.96
C SER A 230 10.44 5.77 11.88
N PHE A 231 10.12 6.34 13.05
CA PHE A 231 9.11 5.80 13.95
C PHE A 231 7.70 5.93 13.35
N TYR A 232 7.49 7.02 12.62
CA TYR A 232 6.28 7.27 11.84
C TYR A 232 6.68 7.13 10.38
N PHE A 233 6.18 6.10 9.70
CA PHE A 233 6.45 5.92 8.27
C PHE A 233 5.77 7.05 7.49
N ARG A 234 6.43 7.52 6.42
CA ARG A 234 5.96 8.59 5.53
C ARG A 234 4.69 8.21 4.78
#